data_AF-A0A4Q3WX07-F1
#
_entry.id   AF-A0A4Q3WX07-F1
#
_cell.length_a   1.000
_cell.length_b   1.000
_cell.length_c   1.000
_cell.angle_alpha   90.00
_cell.angle_beta   90.00
_cell.angle_gamma   90.00
#
_symmetry.space_group_name_H-M   'P 1'
#
loop_
_entity.id
_entity.type
_entity.pdbx_description
1 polymer ?
#
loop_
_entity_poly.entity_id
_entity_poly.type
_entity_poly.pdbx_seq_one_letter_code
_entity_poly.pdbx_strand_id
1 'polypeptide(L)' 'MDNKDSQQYTDVPAQEGETPSHSHGALGHVHGPNCSHGHHHDPIVRADPKVGRNDACPCGSGQKFKKCHGK' A
#
# COMPACT_ATOMS: atom_id res chain seq x y z
N MET A 1 26.41 1.27 47.85
CA MET A 1 25.34 0.70 47.01
C MET A 1 24.16 1.63 47.18
N ASP A 2 23.66 2.22 46.10
CA ASP A 2 22.27 2.70 45.92
C ASP A 2 22.27 3.63 44.71
N ASN A 3 22.05 3.02 43.54
CA ASN A 3 21.80 3.70 42.27
C ASN A 3 20.41 4.33 42.36
N LYS A 4 20.34 5.67 42.38
CA LYS A 4 19.08 6.39 42.35
C LYS A 4 19.04 7.28 41.13
N ASP A 5 18.31 6.78 40.14
CA ASP A 5 17.42 7.51 39.25
C ASP A 5 17.86 8.92 38.86
N SER A 6 18.49 9.01 37.69
CA SER A 6 18.23 10.15 36.82
C SER A 6 18.40 9.67 35.40
N GLN A 7 17.30 9.15 34.87
CA GLN A 7 17.15 8.95 33.43
C GLN A 7 17.23 10.32 32.77
N GLN A 8 18.45 10.74 32.43
CA GLN A 8 18.70 11.81 31.48
C GLN A 8 18.44 11.21 30.10
N TYR A 9 17.22 11.39 29.59
CA TYR A 9 16.95 11.18 28.18
C TYR A 9 17.72 12.27 27.44
N THR A 10 18.74 11.87 26.67
CA THR A 10 19.40 12.79 25.76
C THR A 10 18.60 12.83 24.48
N ASP A 11 18.07 14.01 24.16
CA ASP A 11 17.55 14.34 22.83
C ASP A 11 18.66 14.07 21.80
N VAL A 12 18.44 13.05 20.96
CA VAL A 12 19.35 12.71 19.87
C VAL A 12 19.01 13.64 18.71
N PRO A 13 19.93 14.53 18.28
CA PRO A 13 19.68 15.39 17.15
C PRO A 13 19.53 14.54 15.89
N ALA A 14 18.43 14.77 15.18
CA ALA A 14 18.11 14.19 13.89
C ALA A 14 19.17 14.63 12.87
N GLN A 15 20.26 13.88 12.81
CA GLN A 15 21.31 14.06 11.82
C GLN A 15 20.82 13.53 10.47
N GLU A 16 20.73 14.49 9.56
CA GLU A 16 20.52 14.35 8.12
C GLU A 16 21.42 13.26 7.49
N GLY A 17 20.78 12.24 6.90
CA GLY A 17 21.46 11.10 6.28
C GLY A 17 20.61 10.43 5.18
N GLU A 18 20.71 10.98 3.97
CA GLU A 18 20.90 10.32 2.67
C GLU A 18 20.42 8.84 2.46
N THR A 19 19.41 8.67 1.57
CA THR A 19 19.01 7.50 0.71
C THR A 19 18.17 6.35 1.32
N PRO A 20 17.43 5.49 0.55
CA PRO A 20 17.17 5.41 -0.91
C PRO A 20 15.68 5.29 -1.32
N SER A 21 15.41 5.29 -2.64
CA SER A 21 14.12 4.94 -3.27
C SER A 21 13.41 3.76 -2.56
N HIS A 22 12.20 4.00 -2.06
CA HIS A 22 11.45 3.13 -1.15
C HIS A 22 11.04 1.82 -1.85
N SER A 23 11.74 0.73 -1.58
CA SER A 23 11.36 -0.63 -1.98
C SER A 23 10.46 -1.27 -0.91
N HIS A 24 9.28 -1.75 -1.30
CA HIS A 24 8.31 -2.38 -0.41
C HIS A 24 8.83 -3.73 0.11
N GLY A 25 9.41 -3.74 1.32
CA GLY A 25 9.78 -4.95 2.07
C GLY A 25 8.61 -5.59 2.82
N ALA A 26 8.78 -6.86 3.23
CA ALA A 26 7.74 -7.84 3.61
C ALA A 26 6.89 -7.57 4.87
N LEU A 27 6.94 -6.38 5.48
CA LEU A 27 6.09 -6.04 6.64
C LEU A 27 5.27 -4.80 6.27
N GLY A 28 4.00 -5.02 5.95
CA GLY A 28 3.09 -4.01 5.38
C GLY A 28 2.97 -2.72 6.20
N HIS A 29 2.93 -1.59 5.50
CA HIS A 29 2.80 -0.25 6.08
C HIS A 29 1.33 0.22 6.11
N VAL A 30 0.95 1.05 7.09
CA VAL A 30 -0.38 1.69 7.19
C VAL A 30 -0.39 3.05 6.51
N HIS A 31 -1.26 3.24 5.51
CA HIS A 31 -1.39 4.50 4.79
C HIS A 31 -2.09 5.54 5.69
N GLY A 32 -1.33 6.52 6.19
CA GLY A 32 -1.87 7.70 6.86
C GLY A 32 -2.44 8.71 5.85
N PRO A 33 -3.15 9.77 6.32
CA PRO A 33 -3.83 10.75 5.45
C PRO A 33 -2.90 11.57 4.52
N ASN A 34 -1.58 11.34 4.53
CA ASN A 34 -0.57 12.22 3.91
C ASN A 34 0.49 11.44 3.10
N CYS A 35 0.18 10.25 2.59
CA CYS A 35 1.12 9.51 1.74
C CYS A 35 1.19 10.15 0.34
N SER A 36 2.27 10.87 0.03
CA SER A 36 2.51 11.55 -1.25
C SER A 36 3.11 10.62 -2.32
N HIS A 37 2.36 9.59 -2.69
CA HIS A 37 2.51 8.98 -4.02
C HIS A 37 1.40 9.56 -4.90
N GLY A 38 1.81 10.34 -5.90
CA GLY A 38 0.90 11.10 -6.76
C GLY A 38 -0.05 10.19 -7.54
N HIS A 39 -1.30 10.09 -7.08
CA HIS A 39 -2.40 9.48 -7.82
C HIS A 39 -3.04 10.53 -8.74
N HIS A 40 -2.26 11.13 -9.64
CA HIS A 40 -2.81 11.95 -10.72
C HIS A 40 -3.24 11.03 -11.87
N HIS A 41 -4.36 10.34 -11.67
CA HIS A 41 -5.08 9.67 -12.74
C HIS A 41 -6.50 10.21 -12.78
N ASP A 42 -6.87 10.77 -13.93
CA ASP A 42 -8.27 11.08 -14.19
C ASP A 42 -9.10 9.77 -14.17
N PRO A 43 -10.30 9.79 -13.57
CA PRO A 43 -11.13 8.61 -13.48
C PRO A 43 -11.58 8.16 -14.87
N ILE A 44 -11.15 6.97 -15.28
CA ILE A 44 -11.62 6.34 -16.52
C ILE A 44 -13.05 5.86 -16.31
N VAL A 45 -13.99 6.47 -17.02
CA VAL A 45 -15.37 6.01 -17.10
C VAL A 45 -15.44 4.83 -18.06
N ARG A 46 -15.95 3.70 -17.59
CA ARG A 46 -16.20 2.53 -18.43
C ARG A 46 -17.56 2.67 -19.11
N ALA A 47 -17.62 2.38 -20.41
CA ALA A 47 -18.88 2.29 -21.15
C ALA A 47 -19.69 1.06 -20.72
N ASP A 48 -19.00 -0.05 -20.45
CA ASP A 48 -19.61 -1.33 -20.11
C ASP A 48 -19.78 -1.55 -18.60
N PRO A 49 -20.79 -2.34 -18.19
CA PRO A 49 -20.99 -2.72 -16.80
C PRO A 49 -19.78 -3.50 -16.24
N LYS A 50 -19.46 -3.26 -14.97
CA LYS A 50 -18.42 -4.01 -14.27
C LYS A 50 -18.82 -5.48 -14.17
N VAL A 51 -18.03 -6.37 -14.76
CA VAL A 51 -18.22 -7.82 -14.59
C VAL A 51 -17.90 -8.21 -13.15
N GLY A 52 -18.81 -8.91 -12.48
CA GLY A 52 -18.60 -9.38 -11.13
C GLY A 52 -17.65 -10.57 -11.10
N ARG A 53 -16.95 -10.74 -9.98
CA ARG A 53 -15.94 -11.80 -9.78
C ARG A 53 -16.49 -13.21 -10.01
N ASN A 54 -17.79 -13.44 -9.78
CA ASN A 54 -18.43 -14.74 -9.93
C ASN A 54 -19.21 -14.89 -11.25
N ASP A 55 -19.36 -13.83 -12.05
CA ASP A 55 -20.12 -13.86 -13.30
C ASP A 55 -19.37 -14.64 -14.38
N ALA A 56 -20.07 -14.97 -15.47
CA ALA A 56 -19.46 -15.64 -16.61
C ALA A 56 -18.34 -14.77 -17.21
N CYS A 57 -17.23 -15.41 -17.58
CA CYS A 57 -16.14 -14.70 -18.24
C CYS A 57 -16.58 -14.16 -19.60
N PRO A 58 -16.37 -12.86 -19.91
CA PRO A 58 -16.71 -12.28 -21.20
C PRO A 58 -15.89 -12.86 -22.35
N CYS A 59 -14.83 -13.62 -22.05
CA CYS A 59 -14.01 -14.37 -23.00
C CYS A 59 -14.69 -15.60 -23.61
N GLY A 60 -15.89 -15.97 -23.17
CA GLY A 60 -16.62 -17.12 -23.70
C GLY A 60 -16.14 -18.49 -23.20
N SER A 61 -15.27 -18.54 -22.18
CA SER A 61 -14.74 -19.81 -21.65
C SER A 61 -15.75 -20.63 -20.83
N GLY A 62 -16.94 -20.09 -20.56
CA GLY A 62 -17.95 -20.71 -19.68
C GLY A 62 -17.56 -20.74 -18.19
N GLN A 63 -16.36 -20.27 -17.83
CA GLN A 63 -15.88 -20.26 -16.46
C GLN A 63 -16.24 -18.92 -15.77
N LYS A 64 -16.35 -18.96 -14.44
CA LYS A 64 -16.52 -17.74 -13.62
C LYS A 64 -15.31 -16.81 -13.84
N PHE A 65 -15.54 -15.49 -13.87
CA PHE A 65 -14.51 -14.48 -14.13
C PHE A 65 -13.26 -14.70 -13.26
N LYS A 66 -13.44 -14.95 -11.95
CA LYS A 66 -12.34 -15.27 -11.00
C LYS A 66 -11.47 -16.48 -11.34
N LYS A 67 -12.01 -17.44 -12.09
CA LYS A 67 -11.29 -18.66 -12.50
C LYS A 67 -10.64 -18.51 -13.87
N CYS A 68 -10.86 -17.38 -14.55
CA CYS A 68 -10.41 -17.17 -15.91
C CYS A 68 -9.56 -15.89 -16.03
N HIS A 69 -10.19 -14.72 -16.14
CA HIS A 69 -9.51 -13.42 -16.33
C HIS A 69 -9.42 -12.58 -15.04
N GLY A 70 -10.04 -13.03 -13.96
CA GLY A 70 -10.09 -12.32 -12.68
C GLY A 70 -9.15 -12.88 -11.62
N LYS A 71 -7.90 -13.19 -11.99
CA LYS A 71 -6.84 -13.57 -11.04
C LYS A 71 -6.69 -12.51 -9.96
#